data_AF-A0A512L5Y9-F1
#
_entry.id   AF-A0A512L5Y9-F1
#
_cell.length_a   1.000
_cell.length_b   1.000
_cell.length_c   1.000
_cell.angle_alpha   90.00
_cell.angle_beta   90.00
_cell.angle_gamma   90.00
#
_symmetry.space_group_name_H-M   'P 1'
#
loop_
_entity.id
_entity.type
_entity.pdbx_description
1 polymer ?
#
loop_
_entity_poly.entity_id
_entity_poly.type
_entity_poly.pdbx_seq_one_letter_code
_entity_poly.pdbx_strand_id
1 'polypeptide(L)'
;MSLNESIVEDAALSWFGELGYAIGHGPLMAPGEPAAERDSFGDVVLAGRLREAIRRLNPAIPEEAREDALRKVLRVGTPSLNQTNHTFHAMLRDGVPVEYPRADGSIAGDHARLVDFDNATGNDWLAVNQFTVIEGQNNRRPDIVVFVNGLPLAVIELLRQMPVQAESRERLRELLQVASGGVVFTTIQKFMPDKGEQMPALSPRRNIVVIADEAHRSQYDLIDGLARNLRDALPNASFIGFML
;
A
#
# COMPACT_ATOMS: atom_id res chain seq x y z
N MET A 1 12.42 26.32 -8.64
CA MET A 1 11.01 25.87 -8.59
C MET A 1 10.88 25.00 -7.35
N SER A 2 10.12 25.41 -6.35
CA SER A 2 9.77 24.51 -5.24
C SER A 2 8.74 23.51 -5.76
N LEU A 3 9.08 22.22 -5.78
CA LEU A 3 8.09 21.16 -5.98
C LEU A 3 7.05 21.28 -4.86
N ASN A 4 5.83 21.67 -5.22
CA ASN A 4 4.68 21.64 -4.32
C ASN A 4 4.11 20.21 -4.29
N GLU A 5 3.55 19.80 -3.16
CA GLU A 5 2.95 18.48 -2.91
C GLU A 5 1.98 18.07 -4.03
N SER A 6 1.20 19.04 -4.51
CA SER A 6 0.28 18.86 -5.63
C SER A 6 0.96 18.38 -6.92
N ILE A 7 2.20 18.80 -7.21
CA ILE A 7 2.89 18.44 -8.45
C ILE A 7 3.26 16.95 -8.45
N VAL A 8 3.69 16.41 -7.29
CA VAL A 8 4.07 15.00 -7.18
C VAL A 8 2.82 14.12 -7.18
N GLU A 9 1.76 14.55 -6.48
CA GLU A 9 0.45 13.88 -6.54
C GLU A 9 -0.09 13.85 -7.97
N ASP A 10 -0.14 14.99 -8.66
CA ASP A 10 -0.67 15.09 -10.02
C ASP A 10 0.14 14.23 -11.02
N ALA A 11 1.47 14.20 -10.88
CA ALA A 11 2.32 13.34 -11.70
C ALA A 11 2.04 11.85 -11.44
N ALA A 12 1.89 11.45 -10.18
CA ALA A 12 1.56 10.07 -9.83
C ALA A 12 0.18 9.66 -10.36
N LEU A 13 -0.84 10.54 -10.23
CA LEU A 13 -2.17 10.31 -10.80
C LEU A 13 -2.14 10.23 -12.34
N SER A 14 -1.31 11.04 -13.00
CA SER A 14 -1.12 10.96 -14.46
C SER A 14 -0.63 9.57 -14.88
N TRP A 15 0.35 9.00 -14.17
CA TRP A 15 0.82 7.63 -14.45
C TRP A 15 -0.28 6.59 -14.26
N PHE A 16 -1.12 6.72 -13.23
CA PHE A 16 -2.29 5.85 -13.08
C PHE A 16 -3.26 5.99 -14.26
N GLY A 17 -3.52 7.22 -14.72
CA GLY A 17 -4.36 7.48 -15.89
C GLY A 17 -3.81 6.84 -17.17
N GLU A 18 -2.50 6.91 -17.39
CA GLU A 18 -1.82 6.27 -18.52
C GLU A 18 -1.94 4.74 -18.48
N LEU A 19 -2.00 4.15 -17.29
CA LEU A 19 -2.23 2.72 -17.09
C LEU A 19 -3.71 2.32 -17.20
N GLY A 20 -4.62 3.27 -17.44
CA GLY A 20 -6.05 3.04 -17.62
C GLY A 20 -6.89 3.11 -16.36
N TYR A 21 -6.36 3.65 -15.25
CA TYR A 21 -7.13 3.86 -14.03
C TYR A 21 -8.03 5.09 -14.18
N ALA A 22 -9.24 5.01 -13.65
CA ALA A 22 -10.02 6.21 -13.37
C ALA A 22 -9.32 7.02 -12.27
N ILE A 23 -9.39 8.35 -12.36
CA ILE A 23 -8.82 9.26 -11.37
C ILE A 23 -9.95 9.93 -10.59
N GLY A 24 -9.90 9.81 -9.27
CA GLY A 24 -10.82 10.45 -8.35
C GLY A 24 -10.11 11.48 -7.47
N HIS A 25 -10.88 12.47 -7.01
CA HIS A 25 -10.39 13.47 -6.07
C HIS A 25 -11.19 13.37 -4.77
N GLY A 26 -10.52 12.98 -3.68
CA GLY A 26 -11.14 12.74 -2.37
C GLY A 26 -12.08 13.86 -1.90
N PRO A 27 -11.70 15.15 -2.00
CA PRO A 27 -12.59 16.27 -1.65
C PRO A 27 -13.91 16.31 -2.43
N LEU A 28 -13.90 15.95 -3.72
CA LEU A 28 -15.10 15.97 -4.57
C LEU A 28 -15.98 14.73 -4.36
N MET A 29 -15.39 13.66 -3.84
CA MET A 29 -16.05 12.40 -3.52
C MET A 29 -16.37 12.26 -2.02
N ALA A 30 -16.27 13.36 -1.26
CA ALA A 30 -16.52 13.37 0.16
C ALA A 30 -18.02 13.15 0.45
N PRO A 31 -18.39 12.50 1.56
CA PRO A 31 -19.78 12.35 1.96
C PRO A 31 -20.52 13.70 1.97
N GLY A 32 -21.66 13.77 1.28
CA GLY A 32 -22.44 15.00 1.10
C GLY A 32 -22.18 15.76 -0.20
N GLU A 33 -21.12 15.40 -0.95
CA GLU A 33 -20.85 15.97 -2.27
C GLU A 33 -21.63 15.26 -3.40
N PRO A 34 -21.84 15.92 -4.56
CA PRO A 34 -22.58 15.31 -5.67
C PRO A 34 -21.93 14.04 -6.24
N ALA A 35 -20.60 13.91 -6.15
CA ALA A 35 -19.87 12.73 -6.59
C ALA A 35 -19.52 11.79 -5.43
N ALA A 36 -20.20 11.91 -4.28
CA ALA A 36 -20.02 11.02 -3.15
C ALA A 36 -20.36 9.57 -3.54
N GLU A 37 -19.43 8.67 -3.24
CA GLU A 37 -19.61 7.22 -3.40
C GLU A 37 -19.71 6.49 -2.05
N ARG A 38 -19.83 7.27 -0.97
CA ARG A 38 -19.85 6.83 0.42
C ARG A 38 -20.81 7.69 1.23
N ASP A 39 -21.46 7.07 2.23
CA ASP A 39 -22.42 7.76 3.11
C ASP A 39 -21.71 8.41 4.30
N SER A 40 -20.57 7.87 4.73
CA SER A 40 -19.81 8.34 5.89
C SER A 40 -18.30 8.41 5.61
N PHE A 41 -17.60 9.29 6.33
CA PHE A 41 -16.14 9.33 6.33
C PHE A 41 -15.52 8.09 6.98
N GLY A 42 -16.28 7.31 7.74
CA GLY A 42 -15.83 6.02 8.26
C GLY A 42 -15.83 4.91 7.23
N ASP A 43 -16.55 5.08 6.11
CA ASP A 43 -16.63 4.07 5.07
C ASP A 43 -15.34 4.10 4.24
N VAL A 44 -14.64 2.96 4.21
CA VAL A 44 -13.40 2.78 3.45
C VAL A 44 -13.62 2.05 2.13
N VAL A 45 -14.68 1.24 2.02
CA VAL A 45 -15.04 0.51 0.80
C VAL A 45 -16.06 1.32 0.01
N LEU A 46 -15.86 1.43 -1.31
CA LEU A 46 -16.84 2.01 -2.23
C LEU A 46 -17.88 0.93 -2.57
N ALA A 47 -18.87 0.77 -1.69
CA ALA A 47 -19.82 -0.35 -1.73
C ALA A 47 -20.61 -0.43 -3.05
N GLY A 48 -20.92 0.71 -3.68
CA GLY A 48 -21.60 0.76 -4.97
C GLY A 48 -20.78 0.09 -6.09
N ARG A 49 -19.50 0.44 -6.21
CA ARG A 49 -18.57 -0.17 -7.18
C ARG A 49 -18.36 -1.65 -6.91
N LEU A 50 -18.23 -2.03 -5.64
CA LEU A 50 -18.08 -3.43 -5.25
C LEU A 50 -19.30 -4.27 -5.59
N ARG A 51 -20.51 -3.75 -5.35
CA ARG A 51 -21.76 -4.41 -5.76
C ARG A 51 -21.79 -4.66 -7.26
N GLU A 52 -21.51 -3.64 -8.06
CA GLU A 52 -21.51 -3.77 -9.53
C GLU A 52 -20.44 -4.75 -10.03
N ALA A 53 -19.27 -4.78 -9.40
CA ALA A 53 -18.23 -5.74 -9.72
C ALA A 53 -18.67 -7.18 -9.38
N ILE A 54 -19.19 -7.44 -8.17
CA ILE A 54 -19.70 -8.76 -7.79
C ILE A 54 -20.79 -9.22 -8.77
N ARG A 55 -21.70 -8.32 -9.18
CA ARG A 55 -22.73 -8.59 -10.19
C ARG A 55 -22.13 -8.98 -11.54
N ARG A 56 -21.13 -8.23 -12.01
CA ARG A 56 -20.45 -8.44 -13.31
C ARG A 56 -19.64 -9.73 -13.33
N LEU A 57 -18.89 -10.03 -12.27
CA LEU A 57 -17.97 -11.17 -12.20
C LEU A 57 -18.66 -12.51 -11.94
N ASN A 58 -19.89 -12.46 -11.39
CA ASN A 58 -20.63 -13.65 -10.95
C ASN A 58 -22.05 -13.69 -11.55
N PRO A 59 -22.22 -13.75 -12.88
CA PRO A 59 -23.54 -13.74 -13.51
C PRO A 59 -24.36 -15.01 -13.22
N ALA A 60 -23.71 -16.13 -12.89
CA ALA A 60 -24.36 -17.40 -12.59
C ALA A 60 -24.89 -17.49 -11.14
N ILE A 61 -24.41 -16.62 -10.23
CA ILE A 61 -24.81 -16.61 -8.83
C ILE A 61 -26.08 -15.75 -8.69
N PRO A 62 -27.15 -16.24 -8.02
CA PRO A 62 -28.36 -15.46 -7.79
C PRO A 62 -28.11 -14.16 -7.02
N GLU A 63 -28.93 -13.15 -7.26
CA GLU A 63 -28.76 -11.81 -6.68
C GLU A 63 -28.69 -11.83 -5.15
N GLU A 64 -29.52 -12.62 -4.49
CA GLU A 64 -29.52 -12.71 -3.02
C GLU A 64 -28.17 -13.22 -2.47
N ALA A 65 -27.54 -14.16 -3.16
CA ALA A 65 -26.22 -14.69 -2.81
C ALA A 65 -25.10 -13.68 -3.12
N ARG A 66 -25.23 -12.89 -4.19
CA ARG A 66 -24.30 -11.79 -4.48
C ARG A 66 -24.35 -10.70 -3.41
N GLU A 67 -25.54 -10.32 -2.97
CA GLU A 67 -25.72 -9.38 -1.86
C GLU A 67 -25.25 -9.97 -0.53
N ASP A 68 -25.35 -11.29 -0.32
CA ASP A 68 -24.75 -11.95 0.83
C ASP A 68 -23.21 -11.89 0.82
N ALA A 69 -22.58 -12.13 -0.34
CA ALA A 69 -21.14 -11.95 -0.52
C ALA A 69 -20.71 -10.52 -0.17
N LEU A 70 -21.41 -9.51 -0.71
CA LEU A 70 -21.15 -8.10 -0.40
C LEU A 70 -21.23 -7.84 1.10
N ARG A 71 -22.30 -8.30 1.76
CA ARG A 71 -22.48 -8.15 3.21
C ARG A 71 -21.37 -8.80 4.02
N LYS A 72 -20.89 -9.98 3.61
CA LYS A 72 -19.76 -10.67 4.26
C LYS A 72 -18.47 -9.86 4.18
N VAL A 73 -18.18 -9.27 3.01
CA VAL A 73 -16.99 -8.42 2.80
C VAL A 73 -17.05 -7.14 3.65
N LEU A 74 -18.20 -6.46 3.69
CA LEU A 74 -18.36 -5.22 4.47
C LEU A 74 -18.34 -5.44 5.99
N ARG A 75 -18.53 -6.70 6.45
CA ARG A 75 -18.58 -7.06 7.87
C ARG A 75 -17.32 -7.76 8.37
N VAL A 76 -16.22 -7.79 7.61
CA VAL A 76 -14.97 -8.40 8.08
C VAL A 76 -14.38 -7.52 9.20
N GLY A 77 -14.90 -7.70 10.41
CA GLY A 77 -14.48 -7.04 11.63
C GLY A 77 -14.45 -8.08 12.75
N THR A 78 -13.30 -8.71 12.95
CA THR A 78 -13.04 -9.59 14.09
C THR A 78 -12.15 -8.85 15.10
N PRO A 79 -12.03 -9.28 16.36
CA PRO A 79 -11.21 -8.58 17.35
C PRO A 79 -9.69 -8.58 17.05
N SER A 80 -9.22 -9.29 16.02
CA SER A 80 -7.80 -9.35 15.63
C SER A 80 -7.59 -8.91 14.18
N LEU A 81 -6.71 -7.94 13.97
CA LEU A 81 -6.34 -7.43 12.65
C LEU A 81 -5.70 -8.51 11.77
N ASN A 82 -4.83 -9.35 12.34
CA ASN A 82 -4.16 -10.40 11.56
C ASN A 82 -5.16 -11.47 11.07
N GLN A 83 -6.10 -11.87 11.92
CA GLN A 83 -7.14 -12.85 11.54
C GLN A 83 -8.08 -12.27 10.49
N THR A 84 -8.44 -10.99 10.65
CA THR A 84 -9.22 -10.22 9.67
C THR A 84 -8.50 -10.19 8.32
N ASN A 85 -7.22 -9.83 8.30
CA ASN A 85 -6.41 -9.78 7.09
C ASN A 85 -6.31 -11.14 6.40
N HIS A 86 -6.06 -12.23 7.14
CA HIS A 86 -6.00 -13.57 6.55
C HIS A 86 -7.36 -14.00 5.97
N THR A 87 -8.45 -13.72 6.68
CA THR A 87 -9.81 -14.06 6.22
C THR A 87 -10.18 -13.27 4.96
N PHE A 88 -9.93 -11.96 4.96
CA PHE A 88 -10.16 -11.12 3.80
C PHE A 88 -9.28 -11.51 2.62
N HIS A 89 -8.01 -11.83 2.85
CA HIS A 89 -7.10 -12.30 1.81
C HIS A 89 -7.60 -13.61 1.15
N ALA A 90 -8.09 -14.57 1.95
CA ALA A 90 -8.71 -15.78 1.42
C ALA A 90 -9.95 -15.46 0.57
N MET A 91 -10.83 -14.57 1.03
CA MET A 91 -12.00 -14.12 0.26
C MET A 91 -11.59 -13.41 -1.05
N LEU A 92 -10.51 -12.63 -1.02
CA LEU A 92 -10.00 -11.93 -2.19
C LEU A 92 -9.45 -12.91 -3.22
N ARG A 93 -8.68 -13.92 -2.79
CA ARG A 93 -8.05 -14.93 -3.65
C ARG A 93 -9.03 -15.97 -4.18
N ASP A 94 -9.83 -16.55 -3.29
CA ASP A 94 -10.67 -17.72 -3.58
C ASP A 94 -12.12 -17.34 -3.90
N GLY A 95 -12.52 -16.09 -3.63
CA GLY A 95 -13.90 -15.64 -3.65
C GLY A 95 -14.59 -15.80 -2.30
N VAL A 96 -15.72 -15.10 -2.15
CA VAL A 96 -16.52 -15.13 -0.92
C VAL A 96 -17.44 -16.34 -0.95
N PRO A 97 -17.37 -17.24 0.04
CA PRO A 97 -18.24 -18.41 0.06
C PRO A 97 -19.70 -17.98 0.25
N VAL A 98 -20.58 -18.47 -0.62
CA VAL A 98 -22.03 -18.20 -0.61
C VAL A 98 -22.81 -19.49 -0.75
N GLU A 99 -24.01 -19.50 -0.17
CA GLU A 99 -24.93 -20.63 -0.26
C GLU A 99 -26.31 -20.13 -0.73
N TYR A 100 -26.93 -20.86 -1.65
CA TYR A 100 -28.26 -20.53 -2.16
C TYR A 100 -29.05 -21.77 -2.60
N PRO A 101 -30.39 -21.75 -2.50
CA PRO A 101 -31.22 -22.83 -2.98
C PRO A 101 -31.22 -22.89 -4.51
N ARG A 102 -31.06 -24.09 -5.07
CA ARG A 102 -31.24 -24.38 -6.49
C ARG A 102 -32.72 -24.66 -6.79
N ALA A 103 -33.06 -24.64 -8.08
CA ALA A 103 -34.40 -24.95 -8.56
C ALA A 103 -34.87 -26.38 -8.20
N ASP A 104 -33.95 -27.30 -7.95
CA ASP A 104 -34.24 -28.69 -7.53
C ASP A 104 -34.42 -28.85 -6.01
N GLY A 105 -34.35 -27.76 -5.24
CA GLY A 105 -34.46 -27.76 -3.78
C GLY A 105 -33.17 -28.09 -3.03
N SER A 106 -32.06 -28.39 -3.73
CA SER A 106 -30.74 -28.58 -3.11
C SER A 106 -30.08 -27.23 -2.76
N ILE A 107 -29.14 -27.22 -1.82
CA ILE A 107 -28.31 -26.04 -1.54
C ILE A 107 -27.05 -26.11 -2.41
N ALA A 108 -26.80 -25.05 -3.18
CA ALA A 108 -25.52 -24.82 -3.85
C ALA A 108 -24.57 -24.09 -2.91
N GLY A 109 -23.34 -24.59 -2.75
CA GLY A 109 -22.22 -23.80 -2.27
C GLY A 109 -21.40 -23.30 -3.46
N ASP A 110 -21.08 -22.03 -3.50
CA ASP A 110 -20.29 -21.38 -4.56
C ASP A 110 -19.37 -20.29 -3.96
N HIS A 111 -18.45 -19.75 -4.76
CA HIS A 111 -17.54 -18.67 -4.36
C HIS A 111 -17.72 -17.46 -5.26
N ALA A 112 -18.28 -16.38 -4.70
CA ALA A 112 -18.46 -15.12 -5.42
C ALA A 112 -17.12 -14.37 -5.53
N ARG A 113 -16.61 -14.22 -6.75
CA ARG A 113 -15.36 -13.51 -7.03
C ARG A 113 -15.50 -12.02 -6.79
N LEU A 114 -14.46 -11.43 -6.19
CA LEU A 114 -14.37 -9.98 -5.94
C LEU A 114 -13.47 -9.27 -6.97
N VAL A 115 -12.51 -9.99 -7.53
CA VAL A 115 -11.52 -9.50 -8.49
C VAL A 115 -11.36 -10.55 -9.60
N ASP A 116 -11.24 -10.07 -10.83
CA ASP A 116 -10.85 -10.87 -11.99
C ASP A 116 -9.34 -10.87 -12.14
N PHE A 117 -8.67 -11.93 -11.68
CA PHE A 117 -7.23 -12.09 -11.81
C PHE A 117 -6.82 -12.60 -13.20
N ASP A 118 -7.75 -13.19 -13.96
CA ASP A 118 -7.49 -13.75 -15.28
C ASP A 118 -7.50 -12.64 -16.35
N ASN A 119 -8.36 -11.64 -16.17
CA ASN A 119 -8.45 -10.48 -17.04
C ASN A 119 -8.51 -9.16 -16.26
N ALA A 120 -7.38 -8.44 -16.24
CA ALA A 120 -7.27 -7.15 -15.57
C ALA A 120 -8.30 -6.12 -16.08
N THR A 121 -8.68 -6.14 -17.35
CA THR A 121 -9.66 -5.19 -17.91
C THR A 121 -11.09 -5.48 -17.46
N GLY A 122 -11.35 -6.63 -16.84
CA GLY A 122 -12.63 -6.99 -16.23
C GLY A 122 -12.89 -6.27 -14.89
N ASN A 123 -11.85 -5.64 -14.33
CA ASN A 123 -11.93 -4.89 -13.07
C ASN A 123 -12.13 -3.40 -13.29
N ASP A 124 -12.78 -2.76 -12.32
CA ASP A 124 -12.83 -1.32 -12.17
C ASP A 124 -11.61 -0.86 -11.37
N TRP A 125 -10.76 -0.04 -11.98
CA TRP A 125 -9.53 0.47 -11.40
C TRP A 125 -9.67 1.97 -11.14
N LEU A 126 -9.45 2.39 -9.90
CA LEU A 126 -9.61 3.79 -9.50
C LEU A 126 -8.46 4.20 -8.57
N ALA A 127 -7.78 5.30 -8.89
CA ALA A 127 -6.83 5.95 -7.98
C ALA A 127 -7.44 7.25 -7.47
N VAL A 128 -7.51 7.41 -6.15
CA VAL A 128 -8.09 8.60 -5.51
C VAL A 128 -7.04 9.29 -4.67
N ASN A 129 -6.75 10.56 -4.96
CA ASN A 129 -5.90 11.32 -4.06
C ASN A 129 -6.69 11.87 -2.86
N GLN A 130 -5.99 12.06 -1.75
CA GLN A 130 -6.50 12.81 -0.61
C GLN A 130 -7.80 12.24 -0.01
N PHE A 131 -7.91 10.90 0.01
CA PHE A 131 -9.10 10.18 0.45
C PHE A 131 -9.21 10.19 1.98
N THR A 132 -10.00 11.11 2.52
CA THR A 132 -10.17 11.26 3.97
C THR A 132 -11.04 10.15 4.58
N VAL A 133 -10.51 9.52 5.64
CA VAL A 133 -11.17 8.51 6.48
C VAL A 133 -11.15 8.98 7.93
N ILE A 134 -12.31 8.95 8.58
CA ILE A 134 -12.48 9.40 9.97
C ILE A 134 -13.10 8.26 10.79
N GLU A 135 -12.36 7.78 11.79
CA GLU A 135 -12.82 6.77 12.75
C GLU A 135 -12.66 7.29 14.17
N GLY A 136 -13.78 7.60 14.83
CA GLY A 136 -13.78 8.23 16.15
C GLY A 136 -13.08 9.60 16.13
N GLN A 137 -11.93 9.71 16.79
CA GLN A 137 -11.09 10.92 16.82
C GLN A 137 -9.90 10.84 15.85
N ASN A 138 -9.72 9.72 15.15
CA ASN A 138 -8.62 9.53 14.23
C ASN A 138 -9.01 10.00 12.83
N ASN A 139 -8.29 10.99 12.31
CA ASN A 139 -8.42 11.45 10.93
C ASN A 139 -7.19 10.99 10.14
N ARG A 140 -7.43 10.21 9.08
CA ARG A 140 -6.41 9.74 8.16
C ARG A 140 -6.72 10.26 6.76
N ARG A 141 -5.70 10.79 6.10
CA ARG A 141 -5.82 11.31 4.74
C ARG A 141 -4.58 10.88 3.96
N PRO A 142 -4.60 9.67 3.40
CA PRO A 142 -3.49 9.21 2.58
C PRO A 142 -3.38 10.05 1.31
N ASP A 143 -2.16 10.14 0.78
CA ASP A 143 -1.90 10.90 -0.44
C ASP A 143 -2.64 10.28 -1.63
N ILE A 144 -2.51 8.96 -1.84
CA ILE A 144 -3.27 8.22 -2.87
C ILE A 144 -3.78 6.89 -2.31
N VAL A 145 -5.03 6.55 -2.59
CA VAL A 145 -5.62 5.23 -2.35
C VAL A 145 -6.01 4.61 -3.68
N VAL A 146 -5.57 3.38 -3.91
CA VAL A 146 -5.90 2.61 -5.11
C VAL A 146 -7.00 1.60 -4.78
N PHE A 147 -8.09 1.72 -5.53
CA PHE A 147 -9.25 0.86 -5.47
C PHE A 147 -9.27 -0.12 -6.64
N VAL A 148 -9.64 -1.36 -6.34
CA VAL A 148 -9.99 -2.37 -7.33
C VAL A 148 -11.40 -2.84 -7.03
N ASN A 149 -12.33 -2.64 -7.97
CA ASN A 149 -13.74 -2.98 -7.78
C ASN A 149 -14.33 -2.35 -6.49
N GLY A 150 -13.90 -1.14 -6.13
CA GLY A 150 -14.31 -0.46 -4.90
C GLY A 150 -13.65 -0.92 -3.60
N LEU A 151 -12.75 -1.91 -3.62
CA LEU A 151 -11.94 -2.32 -2.47
C LEU A 151 -10.64 -1.49 -2.40
N PRO A 152 -10.31 -0.86 -1.25
CA PRO A 152 -9.04 -0.14 -1.09
C PRO A 152 -7.88 -1.12 -0.89
N LEU A 153 -7.16 -1.46 -1.97
CA LEU A 153 -6.13 -2.51 -1.94
C LEU A 153 -4.71 -1.97 -1.80
N ALA A 154 -4.47 -0.69 -2.12
CA ALA A 154 -3.18 -0.06 -1.87
C ALA A 154 -3.34 1.36 -1.33
N VAL A 155 -2.44 1.73 -0.42
CA VAL A 155 -2.31 3.09 0.11
C VAL A 155 -0.89 3.54 -0.21
N ILE A 156 -0.77 4.68 -0.86
CA ILE A 156 0.49 5.26 -1.33
C ILE A 156 0.68 6.58 -0.59
N GLU A 157 1.82 6.70 0.06
CA GLU A 157 2.29 7.90 0.74
C GLU A 157 3.48 8.45 -0.04
N LEU A 158 3.41 9.72 -0.43
CA LEU A 158 4.42 10.39 -1.22
C LEU A 158 5.43 11.05 -0.30
N LEU A 159 6.70 10.65 -0.44
CA LEU A 159 7.78 11.23 0.33
C LEU A 159 8.04 12.65 -0.16
N ARG A 160 7.75 13.61 0.72
CA ARG A 160 7.80 15.08 0.47
C ARG A 160 9.20 15.66 0.31
N GLN A 161 10.23 14.82 0.32
CA GLN A 161 11.62 15.23 0.27
C GLN A 161 12.26 14.75 -1.00
N MET A 162 12.91 15.66 -1.72
CA MET A 162 13.71 15.26 -2.87
C MET A 162 14.81 14.32 -2.39
N PRO A 163 14.91 13.12 -2.98
CA PRO A 163 16.00 12.24 -2.66
C PRO A 163 17.33 12.91 -2.96
N VAL A 164 18.27 12.78 -2.02
CA VAL A 164 19.61 13.31 -2.17
C VAL A 164 20.56 12.14 -2.38
N GLN A 165 21.31 12.18 -3.48
CA GLN A 165 22.40 11.25 -3.70
C GLN A 165 23.58 11.64 -2.79
N ALA A 166 24.04 10.69 -1.97
CA ALA A 166 25.27 10.86 -1.21
C ALA A 166 26.48 10.61 -2.13
N GLU A 167 27.09 11.70 -2.61
CA GLU A 167 28.24 11.64 -3.53
C GLU A 167 29.54 11.18 -2.85
N SER A 168 29.68 11.40 -1.53
CA SER A 168 30.87 11.00 -0.76
C SER A 168 30.53 10.44 0.62
N ARG A 169 31.54 9.87 1.30
CA ARG A 169 31.41 9.37 2.69
C ARG A 169 31.10 10.53 3.65
N GLU A 170 31.75 11.67 3.46
CA GLU A 170 31.56 12.88 4.26
C GLU A 170 30.13 13.40 4.07
N ARG A 171 29.67 13.49 2.82
CA ARG A 171 28.31 13.94 2.52
C ARG A 171 27.25 12.99 3.09
N LEU A 172 27.48 11.68 3.03
CA LEU A 172 26.60 10.70 3.67
C LEU A 172 26.49 10.95 5.18
N ARG A 173 27.62 11.19 5.86
CA ARG A 173 27.64 11.46 7.30
C ARG A 173 26.83 12.72 7.63
N GLU A 174 26.99 13.80 6.87
CA GLU A 174 26.20 15.03 7.04
C GLU A 174 24.70 14.76 6.87
N LEU A 175 24.30 14.03 5.81
CA LEU A 175 22.90 13.73 5.52
C LEU A 175 22.25 12.86 6.60
N LEU A 176 23.02 12.07 7.35
CA LEU A 176 22.53 11.20 8.43
C LEU A 176 22.40 11.91 9.79
N GLN A 177 23.01 13.10 9.96
CA GLN A 177 23.01 13.89 11.20
C GLN A 177 21.76 14.77 11.38
N VAL A 178 20.78 14.68 10.49
CA VAL A 178 19.51 15.43 10.62
C VAL A 178 18.63 14.86 11.75
N ALA A 179 17.87 15.74 12.41
CA ALA A 179 17.00 15.38 13.53
C ALA A 179 15.88 14.39 13.12
N SER A 180 15.32 14.55 11.92
CA SER A 180 14.32 13.66 11.34
C SER A 180 14.19 13.90 9.83
N GLY A 181 13.56 12.96 9.12
CA GLY A 181 13.39 13.03 7.67
C GLY A 181 14.67 12.70 6.90
N GLY A 182 14.57 12.78 5.58
CA GLY A 182 15.61 12.49 4.60
C GLY A 182 15.21 11.30 3.72
N VAL A 183 15.40 11.44 2.40
CA VAL A 183 15.57 10.29 1.51
C VAL A 183 16.98 10.39 0.96
N VAL A 184 17.82 9.41 1.29
CA VAL A 184 19.23 9.39 0.91
C VAL A 184 19.48 8.18 0.04
N PHE A 185 19.86 8.40 -1.21
CA PHE A 185 20.40 7.34 -2.05
C PHE A 185 21.91 7.28 -1.84
N THR A 186 22.40 6.08 -1.58
CA THR A 186 23.82 5.85 -1.33
C THR A 186 24.18 4.43 -1.73
N THR A 187 25.47 4.14 -1.71
CA THR A 187 25.99 2.80 -1.96
C THR A 187 26.64 2.28 -0.68
N ILE A 188 26.58 0.96 -0.44
CA ILE A 188 27.04 0.36 0.82
C ILE A 188 28.53 0.62 1.11
N GLN A 189 29.34 0.84 0.07
CA GLN A 189 30.76 1.17 0.18
C GLN A 189 31.02 2.50 0.90
N LYS A 190 30.02 3.41 0.94
CA LYS A 190 30.16 4.68 1.67
C LYS A 190 30.04 4.52 3.19
N PHE A 191 29.65 3.33 3.67
CA PHE A 191 29.71 2.96 5.08
C PHE A 191 31.05 2.34 5.48
N MET A 192 32.13 2.54 4.73
CA MET A 192 33.47 2.16 5.19
C MET A 192 33.95 3.11 6.30
N PRO A 193 34.60 2.62 7.37
CA PRO A 193 35.34 3.45 8.32
C PRO A 193 36.63 3.99 7.71
N ASP A 194 37.27 4.93 8.39
CA ASP A 194 38.61 5.36 8.02
C ASP A 194 39.63 4.25 8.33
N LYS A 195 40.78 4.33 7.66
CA LYS A 195 41.72 3.20 7.59
C LYS A 195 42.22 2.83 8.99
N GLY A 196 41.87 1.62 9.44
CA GLY A 196 42.27 1.08 10.74
C GLY A 196 41.29 1.38 11.89
N GLU A 197 40.16 2.03 11.60
CA GLU A 197 39.13 2.35 12.60
C GLU A 197 37.93 1.41 12.50
N GLN A 198 37.19 1.29 13.61
CA GLN A 198 35.86 0.67 13.62
C GLN A 198 34.81 1.67 13.13
N MET A 199 33.69 1.17 12.59
CA MET A 199 32.63 2.06 12.11
C MET A 199 31.93 2.76 13.28
N PRO A 200 31.95 4.10 13.36
CA PRO A 200 31.22 4.81 14.38
C PRO A 200 29.72 4.83 14.07
N ALA A 201 28.89 4.92 15.12
CA ALA A 201 27.47 5.21 14.96
C ALA A 201 27.29 6.60 14.30
N LEU A 202 26.75 6.61 13.08
CA LEU A 202 26.46 7.83 12.33
C LEU A 202 25.13 8.45 12.72
N SER A 203 24.16 7.63 13.14
CA SER A 203 22.88 8.12 13.62
C SER A 203 22.27 7.16 14.64
N PRO A 204 21.96 7.59 15.88
CA PRO A 204 21.30 6.74 16.87
C PRO A 204 19.77 6.68 16.67
N ARG A 205 19.24 7.34 15.62
CA ARG A 205 17.80 7.46 15.37
C ARG A 205 17.13 6.10 15.16
N ARG A 206 15.93 5.94 15.72
CA ARG A 206 15.09 4.74 15.58
C ARG A 206 14.16 4.77 14.36
N ASN A 207 13.98 5.95 13.77
CA ASN A 207 13.09 6.18 12.64
C ASN A 207 13.83 6.22 11.29
N ILE A 208 14.87 5.40 11.16
CA ILE A 208 15.59 5.21 9.89
C ILE A 208 15.17 3.85 9.33
N VAL A 209 14.73 3.85 8.07
CA VAL A 209 14.48 2.63 7.30
C VAL A 209 15.52 2.56 6.20
N VAL A 210 16.28 1.47 6.17
CA VAL A 210 17.25 1.18 5.13
C VAL A 210 16.63 0.17 4.19
N ILE A 211 16.53 0.56 2.92
CA ILE A 211 16.06 -0.29 1.82
C ILE A 211 17.28 -0.62 0.96
N ALA A 212 17.62 -1.90 0.85
CA ALA A 212 18.72 -2.39 0.03
C ALA A 212 18.17 -3.16 -1.17
N ASP A 213 18.55 -2.74 -2.37
CA ASP A 213 18.32 -3.47 -3.60
C ASP A 213 19.49 -4.45 -3.85
N GLU A 214 19.21 -5.60 -4.46
CA GLU A 214 20.17 -6.71 -4.69
C GLU A 214 20.91 -7.17 -3.41
N ALA A 215 20.16 -7.44 -2.35
CA ALA A 215 20.66 -7.89 -1.06
C ALA A 215 21.17 -9.35 -1.10
N HIS A 216 22.20 -9.62 -1.89
CA HIS A 216 22.77 -10.96 -2.06
C HIS A 216 23.54 -11.44 -0.82
N ARG A 217 23.47 -12.76 -0.59
CA ARG A 217 24.23 -13.46 0.47
C ARG A 217 25.75 -13.32 0.31
N SER A 218 26.27 -13.14 -0.92
CA SER A 218 27.70 -12.87 -1.14
C SER A 218 28.14 -11.49 -0.61
N GLN A 219 27.22 -10.53 -0.45
CA GLN A 219 27.49 -9.29 0.29
C GLN A 219 27.47 -9.48 1.82
N TYR A 220 26.98 -10.61 2.31
CA TYR A 220 27.09 -10.98 3.72
C TYR A 220 28.35 -11.83 3.98
N ASP A 221 28.65 -12.79 3.08
CA ASP A 221 29.71 -13.79 3.31
C ASP A 221 31.12 -13.38 2.81
N LEU A 222 31.26 -12.49 1.81
CA LEU A 222 32.58 -11.94 1.38
C LEU A 222 32.92 -10.59 2.04
N ILE A 223 31.93 -9.98 2.72
CA ILE A 223 31.91 -8.56 3.09
C ILE A 223 31.36 -8.41 4.54
N ASP A 224 31.85 -9.22 5.47
CA ASP A 224 31.59 -9.07 6.91
C ASP A 224 31.91 -7.64 7.43
N GLY A 225 32.65 -6.84 6.66
CA GLY A 225 32.90 -5.43 6.93
C GLY A 225 31.72 -4.52 6.58
N LEU A 226 31.25 -4.44 5.33
CA LEU A 226 30.36 -3.36 4.89
C LEU A 226 28.94 -3.46 5.44
N ALA A 227 28.35 -4.65 5.43
CA ALA A 227 27.01 -4.85 6.00
C ALA A 227 27.03 -4.63 7.52
N ARG A 228 28.10 -5.09 8.19
CA ARG A 228 28.33 -4.82 9.61
C ARG A 228 28.53 -3.33 9.87
N ASN A 229 29.37 -2.65 9.09
CA ASN A 229 29.59 -1.23 9.22
C ASN A 229 28.29 -0.44 9.02
N LEU A 230 27.45 -0.82 8.06
CA LEU A 230 26.13 -0.21 7.87
C LEU A 230 25.26 -0.39 9.13
N ARG A 231 25.25 -1.58 9.73
CA ARG A 231 24.53 -1.84 10.99
C ARG A 231 25.12 -1.07 12.17
N ASP A 232 26.44 -1.03 12.30
CA ASP A 232 27.13 -0.29 13.36
C ASP A 232 26.93 1.23 13.22
N ALA A 233 26.88 1.72 11.98
CA ALA A 233 26.59 3.11 11.64
C ALA A 233 25.14 3.52 11.98
N LEU A 234 24.20 2.59 11.82
CA LEU A 234 22.76 2.82 11.98
C LEU A 234 22.17 1.76 12.93
N PRO A 235 22.59 1.74 14.21
CA PRO A 235 22.35 0.62 15.13
C PRO A 235 20.88 0.40 15.47
N ASN A 236 20.04 1.42 15.28
CA ASN A 236 18.62 1.37 15.60
C ASN A 236 17.71 1.45 14.36
N ALA A 237 18.27 1.33 13.15
CA ALA A 237 17.49 1.35 11.92
C ALA A 237 16.75 0.03 11.67
N SER A 238 15.64 0.11 10.95
CA SER A 238 14.98 -1.05 10.35
C SER A 238 15.56 -1.34 8.97
N PHE A 239 15.80 -2.60 8.65
CA PHE A 239 16.44 -3.01 7.39
C PHE A 239 15.49 -3.88 6.57
N ILE A 240 15.29 -3.50 5.31
CA ILE A 240 14.51 -4.22 4.32
C ILE A 240 15.43 -4.48 3.13
N GLY A 241 15.53 -5.74 2.70
CA GLY A 241 16.33 -6.13 1.53
C GLY A 241 15.46 -6.80 0.48
N PHE A 242 15.62 -6.40 -0.77
CA PHE A 242 15.04 -7.08 -1.92
C PHE A 242 16.12 -7.96 -2.56
N MET A 243 15.75 -9.20 -2.88
CA MET A 243 16.52 -10.08 -3.76
C MET A 243 15.68 -10.28 -5.01
N LEU A 244 16.23 -9.93 -6.18
CA LEU A 244 15.65 -10.26 -7.48
C LEU A 244 16.21 -11.61 -7.98
#